data_AF-A0AAV4HLV5-F1
#
_entry.id   AF-A0AAV4HLV5-F1
#
_cell.length_a   1.000
_cell.length_b   1.000
_cell.length_c   1.000
_cell.angle_alpha   90.00
_cell.angle_beta   90.00
_cell.angle_gamma   90.00
#
_symmetry.space_group_name_H-M   'P 1'
#
loop_
_entity.id
_entity.type
_entity.pdbx_description
1 polymer ?
#
loop_
_entity_poly.entity_id
_entity_poly.type
_entity_poly.pdbx_seq_one_letter_code
_entity_poly.pdbx_strand_id
1 'polypeptide(L)'
;MEKSRGNGGERVTAAAQGVNKSCVQILKCLSTPPPPVKDLMEAVTLLLGHPAHIAKDFNRVKSVMASPDFLQQIRTRQPEHVDATSAHRAKDVISAYSAETMKKAAAASTGLFYWAKAMTQAVEHHGESQGK
;
A
#
# COMPACT_ATOMS: atom_id res chain seq x y z
N MET A 1 -5.74 31.60 -7.40
CA MET A 1 -5.90 30.38 -8.24
C MET A 1 -5.32 29.22 -7.47
N GLU A 2 -6.10 28.46 -6.71
CA GLU A 2 -5.50 27.37 -5.90
C GLU A 2 -6.52 26.32 -5.46
N LYS A 3 -7.14 25.56 -6.38
CA LYS A 3 -7.98 24.38 -6.02
C LYS A 3 -7.99 23.32 -7.13
N SER A 4 -6.90 22.58 -7.28
CA SER A 4 -6.94 21.27 -7.96
C SER A 4 -6.09 20.17 -7.30
N ARG A 5 -5.42 20.44 -6.17
CA ARG A 5 -4.57 19.46 -5.46
C ARG A 5 -5.32 18.52 -4.51
N GLY A 6 -6.65 18.63 -4.38
CA GLY A 6 -7.39 18.06 -3.23
C GLY A 6 -7.83 16.59 -3.30
N ASN A 7 -7.90 15.95 -4.47
CA ASN A 7 -8.69 14.69 -4.57
C ASN A 7 -7.88 13.40 -4.33
N GLY A 8 -6.58 13.38 -4.67
CA GLY A 8 -5.75 12.17 -4.56
C GLY A 8 -5.40 11.82 -3.11
N GLY A 9 -4.89 12.80 -2.36
CA GLY A 9 -4.52 12.62 -0.94
C GLY A 9 -5.70 12.26 -0.05
N GLU A 10 -6.86 12.89 -0.25
CA GLU A 10 -8.07 12.62 0.55
C GLU A 10 -8.52 11.14 0.43
N ARG A 11 -8.50 10.58 -0.79
CA ARG A 11 -8.84 9.18 -1.03
C ARG A 11 -7.86 8.22 -0.35
N VAL A 12 -6.56 8.56 -0.33
CA VAL A 12 -5.54 7.79 0.38
C VAL A 12 -5.77 7.84 1.89
N THR A 13 -6.02 9.03 2.44
CA THR A 13 -6.31 9.21 3.86
C THR A 13 -7.58 8.46 4.28
N ALA A 14 -8.65 8.54 3.48
CA ALA A 14 -9.89 7.80 3.73
C ALA A 14 -9.65 6.29 3.72
N ALA A 15 -8.92 5.76 2.74
CA ALA A 15 -8.58 4.34 2.69
C ALA A 15 -7.69 3.90 3.87
N ALA A 16 -6.79 4.75 4.35
CA ALA A 16 -5.93 4.48 5.50
C ALA A 16 -6.72 4.28 6.81
N GLN A 17 -7.90 4.88 6.94
CA GLN A 17 -8.78 4.68 8.11
C GLN A 17 -9.28 3.23 8.21
N GLY A 18 -9.38 2.53 7.07
CA GLY A 18 -9.73 1.11 7.01
C GLY A 18 -8.61 0.17 7.48
N VAL A 19 -7.39 0.68 7.70
CA VAL A 19 -6.25 -0.11 8.17
C VAL A 19 -6.14 -0.01 9.69
N ASN A 20 -6.49 -1.10 10.38
CA ASN A 20 -6.45 -1.19 11.83
C ASN A 20 -5.37 -2.15 12.34
N LYS A 21 -5.07 -2.05 13.64
CA LYS A 21 -4.04 -2.85 14.31
C LYS A 21 -4.31 -4.35 14.21
N SER A 22 -5.57 -4.77 14.40
CA SER A 22 -5.96 -6.18 14.36
C SER A 22 -5.70 -6.80 12.99
N CYS A 23 -6.00 -6.07 11.91
CA CYS A 23 -5.69 -6.48 10.54
C CYS A 23 -4.18 -6.71 10.35
N VAL A 24 -3.34 -5.77 10.80
CA VAL A 24 -1.89 -5.90 10.71
C VAL A 24 -1.37 -7.08 11.53
N GLN A 25 -1.92 -7.31 12.73
CA GLN A 25 -1.55 -8.46 13.55
C GLN A 25 -1.86 -9.80 12.85
N ILE A 26 -3.05 -9.94 12.27
CA ILE A 26 -3.45 -11.16 11.54
C ILE A 26 -2.46 -11.43 10.40
N LEU A 27 -2.15 -10.42 9.60
CA LEU A 27 -1.29 -10.57 8.43
C LEU A 27 0.16 -10.91 8.80
N LYS A 28 0.68 -10.36 9.91
CA LYS A 28 2.02 -10.69 10.42
C LYS A 28 2.14 -12.12 10.95
N CYS A 29 1.05 -12.67 11.48
CA CYS A 29 1.02 -14.02 12.03
C CYS A 29 0.99 -15.12 10.95
N LEU A 30 0.83 -14.76 9.66
CA LEU A 30 0.91 -15.73 8.58
C LEU A 30 2.35 -16.25 8.46
N SER A 31 2.54 -17.57 8.63
CA SER A 31 3.83 -18.21 8.36
C SER A 31 4.09 -18.31 6.86
N THR A 32 3.04 -18.69 6.11
CA THR A 32 3.06 -18.86 4.65
C THR A 32 1.86 -18.12 4.07
N PRO A 33 2.01 -16.84 3.67
CA PRO A 33 0.91 -16.05 3.16
C PRO A 33 0.45 -16.57 1.78
N PRO A 34 -0.87 -16.54 1.48
CA PRO A 34 -1.35 -16.75 0.12
C PRO A 34 -0.70 -15.76 -0.86
N PRO A 35 -0.50 -16.13 -2.14
CA PRO A 35 0.15 -15.26 -3.12
C PRO A 35 -0.43 -13.83 -3.20
N PRO A 36 -1.77 -13.62 -3.22
CA PRO A 36 -2.33 -12.26 -3.24
C PRO A 36 -1.94 -11.41 -2.03
N VAL A 37 -1.84 -12.03 -0.85
CA VAL A 37 -1.47 -11.34 0.39
C VAL A 37 0.02 -11.01 0.36
N LYS A 38 0.87 -11.94 -0.10
CA LYS A 38 2.31 -11.72 -0.24
C LYS A 38 2.60 -10.54 -1.16
N ASP A 39 1.98 -10.54 -2.34
CA ASP A 39 2.15 -9.52 -3.37
C ASP A 39 1.62 -8.16 -2.91
N LEU A 40 0.49 -8.15 -2.19
CA LEU A 40 0.03 -6.93 -1.53
C LEU A 40 1.04 -6.40 -0.50
N MET A 41 1.65 -7.26 0.31
CA MET A 41 2.62 -6.79 1.30
C MET A 41 3.91 -6.31 0.65
N GLU A 42 4.33 -6.90 -0.47
CA GLU A 42 5.42 -6.36 -1.31
C GLU A 42 5.07 -4.94 -1.77
N ALA A 43 3.88 -4.74 -2.35
CA ALA A 43 3.42 -3.45 -2.83
C ALA A 43 3.36 -2.39 -1.70
N VAL A 44 2.79 -2.73 -0.55
CA VAL A 44 2.74 -1.82 0.61
C VAL A 44 4.15 -1.43 1.06
N THR A 45 5.07 -2.39 1.11
CA THR A 45 6.47 -2.17 1.53
C THR A 45 7.21 -1.24 0.57
N LEU A 46 6.99 -1.41 -0.74
CA LEU A 46 7.51 -0.49 -1.77
C LEU A 46 6.94 0.93 -1.62
N LEU A 47 5.63 1.06 -1.39
CA LEU A 47 4.97 2.37 -1.23
C LEU A 47 5.43 3.13 0.02
N LEU A 48 5.86 2.41 1.06
CA LEU A 48 6.51 2.98 2.25
C LEU A 48 7.97 3.41 2.00
N GLY A 49 8.53 3.11 0.82
CA GLY A 49 9.88 3.53 0.41
C GLY A 49 10.97 2.52 0.76
N HIS A 50 10.61 1.29 1.14
CA HIS A 50 11.60 0.25 1.35
C HIS A 50 12.10 -0.32 0.02
N PRO A 51 13.39 -0.72 -0.06
CA PRO A 51 13.95 -1.22 -1.30
C PRO A 51 13.37 -2.58 -1.69
N ALA A 52 13.38 -2.87 -2.99
CA ALA A 52 12.75 -4.05 -3.57
C ALA A 52 13.20 -5.40 -2.97
N HIS A 53 14.44 -5.51 -2.50
CA HIS A 53 14.94 -6.74 -1.88
C HIS A 53 14.32 -6.99 -0.50
N ILE A 54 13.92 -5.93 0.22
CA ILE A 54 13.14 -6.03 1.45
C ILE A 54 11.71 -6.43 1.11
N ALA A 55 11.11 -5.78 0.11
CA ALA A 55 9.71 -5.98 -0.26
C ALA A 55 9.42 -7.40 -0.79
N LYS A 56 10.38 -8.04 -1.47
CA LYS A 56 10.26 -9.41 -1.99
C LYS A 56 10.42 -10.51 -0.92
N ASP A 57 11.05 -10.19 0.21
CA ASP A 57 11.30 -11.13 1.30
C ASP A 57 10.24 -10.96 2.39
N PHE A 58 9.28 -11.89 2.42
CA PHE A 58 8.17 -11.82 3.36
C PHE A 58 8.60 -11.81 4.83
N ASN A 59 9.74 -12.41 5.19
CA ASN A 59 10.23 -12.35 6.56
C ASN A 59 10.67 -10.93 6.93
N ARG A 60 11.30 -10.20 6.00
CA ARG A 60 11.69 -8.80 6.21
C ARG A 60 10.49 -7.87 6.18
N VAL A 61 9.52 -8.13 5.31
CA VAL A 61 8.23 -7.44 5.29
C VAL A 61 7.51 -7.56 6.64
N LYS A 62 7.50 -8.75 7.27
CA LYS A 62 6.94 -8.91 8.62
C LYS A 62 7.63 -8.02 9.64
N SER A 63 8.94 -7.81 9.53
CA SER A 63 9.69 -6.87 10.40
C SER A 63 9.25 -5.42 10.15
N VAL A 64 9.04 -5.01 8.90
CA VAL A 64 8.48 -3.69 8.56
C VAL A 64 7.10 -3.50 9.20
N MET A 65 6.21 -4.48 9.05
CA MET A 65 4.88 -4.46 9.67
C MET A 65 4.93 -4.54 11.20
N ALA A 66 6.01 -5.04 11.77
CA ALA A 66 6.23 -5.10 13.21
C ALA A 66 6.68 -3.78 13.82
N SER A 67 7.08 -2.80 13.00
CA SER A 67 7.41 -1.47 13.48
C SER A 67 6.23 -0.86 14.25
N PRO A 68 6.48 -0.25 15.42
CA PRO A 68 5.44 0.46 16.18
C PRO A 68 4.80 1.58 15.34
N ASP A 69 5.55 2.14 14.40
CA ASP A 69 5.13 3.27 13.57
C ASP A 69 4.42 2.83 12.29
N PHE A 70 4.29 1.52 12.00
CA PHE A 70 3.75 1.04 10.72
C PHE A 70 2.38 1.64 10.39
N LEU A 71 1.45 1.64 11.36
CA LEU A 71 0.12 2.23 11.15
C LEU A 71 0.18 3.74 10.96
N GLN A 72 1.05 4.43 11.69
CA GLN A 72 1.25 5.87 11.53
C GLN A 72 1.80 6.18 10.14
N GLN A 73 2.76 5.39 9.66
CA GLN A 73 3.31 5.50 8.31
C GLN A 73 2.20 5.36 7.26
N ILE A 74 1.34 4.33 7.35
CA ILE A 74 0.20 4.16 6.43
C ILE A 74 -0.75 5.37 6.45
N ARG A 75 -1.06 5.91 7.63
CA ARG A 75 -2.00 7.03 7.79
C ARG A 75 -1.46 8.38 7.32
N THR A 76 -0.15 8.58 7.45
CA THR A 76 0.51 9.86 7.17
C THR A 76 1.24 9.88 5.83
N ARG A 77 1.33 8.73 5.15
CA ARG A 77 1.98 8.65 3.84
C ARG A 77 1.20 9.48 2.83
N GLN A 78 1.90 10.39 2.18
CA GLN A 78 1.36 11.23 1.13
C GLN A 78 1.85 10.75 -0.23
N PRO A 79 1.01 10.78 -1.28
CA PRO A 79 1.40 10.37 -2.64
C PRO A 79 2.63 11.10 -3.17
N GLU A 80 2.79 12.38 -2.86
CA GLU A 80 3.92 13.21 -3.32
C GLU A 80 5.28 12.77 -2.79
N HIS A 81 5.31 11.95 -1.73
CA HIS A 81 6.53 11.41 -1.14
C HIS A 81 6.82 9.97 -1.59
N VAL A 82 6.02 9.41 -2.50
CA VAL A 82 6.20 8.07 -3.03
C VAL A 82 6.92 8.16 -4.37
N ASP A 83 8.04 7.47 -4.48
CA ASP A 83 8.78 7.33 -5.74
C ASP A 83 7.89 6.68 -6.82
N ALA A 84 7.85 7.30 -8.01
CA ALA A 84 7.00 6.87 -9.11
C ALA A 84 7.34 5.44 -9.58
N THR A 85 8.62 5.05 -9.55
CA THR A 85 9.06 3.70 -9.92
C THR A 85 8.49 2.66 -8.95
N SER A 86 8.56 2.96 -7.65
CA SER A 86 8.02 2.12 -6.58
C SER A 86 6.49 2.02 -6.66
N ALA A 87 5.80 3.12 -6.97
CA ALA A 87 4.35 3.12 -7.17
C ALA A 87 3.92 2.31 -8.41
N HIS A 88 4.63 2.47 -9.53
CA HIS A 88 4.36 1.69 -10.74
C HIS A 88 4.53 0.19 -10.49
N ARG A 89 5.63 -0.20 -9.87
CA ARG A 89 5.85 -1.59 -9.50
C ARG A 89 4.80 -2.12 -8.52
N ALA A 90 4.46 -1.34 -7.49
CA ALA A 90 3.42 -1.70 -6.54
C ALA A 90 2.07 -1.91 -7.26
N LYS A 91 1.74 -1.07 -8.24
CA LYS A 91 0.55 -1.19 -9.09
C LYS A 91 0.58 -2.48 -9.90
N ASP A 92 1.68 -2.77 -10.61
CA ASP A 92 1.81 -3.98 -11.43
C ASP A 92 1.56 -5.24 -10.59
N VAL A 93 2.22 -5.31 -9.43
CA VAL A 93 2.11 -6.44 -8.50
C VAL A 93 0.66 -6.67 -8.04
N ILE A 94 -0.10 -5.61 -7.74
CA ILE A 94 -1.47 -5.74 -7.22
C ILE A 94 -2.57 -5.68 -8.29
N SER A 95 -2.22 -5.37 -9.54
CA SER A 95 -3.17 -5.18 -10.66
C SER A 95 -3.94 -6.45 -11.01
N ALA A 96 -3.34 -7.61 -10.77
CA ALA A 96 -3.94 -8.92 -11.00
C ALA A 96 -5.07 -9.27 -10.01
N TYR A 97 -5.24 -8.48 -8.94
CA TYR A 97 -6.18 -8.79 -7.87
C TYR A 97 -7.36 -7.82 -7.82
N SER A 98 -8.49 -8.31 -7.34
CA SER A 98 -9.65 -7.52 -6.96
C SER A 98 -9.82 -7.50 -5.43
N ALA A 99 -10.67 -6.61 -4.93
CA ALA A 99 -10.99 -6.60 -3.50
C ALA A 99 -11.65 -7.93 -3.07
N GLU A 100 -12.40 -8.59 -3.96
CA GLU A 100 -13.01 -9.88 -3.69
C GLU A 100 -11.99 -11.00 -3.61
N THR A 101 -11.02 -11.07 -4.54
CA THR A 101 -9.95 -12.07 -4.48
C THR A 101 -9.11 -11.87 -3.23
N MET A 102 -8.86 -10.61 -2.85
CA MET A 102 -8.14 -10.27 -1.63
C MET A 102 -8.90 -10.69 -0.38
N LYS A 103 -10.21 -10.40 -0.31
CA LYS A 103 -11.08 -10.77 0.81
C LYS A 103 -11.16 -12.28 0.99
N LYS A 104 -11.25 -13.04 -0.11
CA LYS A 104 -11.24 -14.51 -0.11
C LYS A 104 -9.91 -15.07 0.41
N ALA A 105 -8.78 -14.44 0.07
CA ALA A 105 -7.46 -14.86 0.53
C ALA A 105 -7.22 -14.49 2.01
N ALA A 106 -7.53 -13.26 2.40
CA ALA A 106 -7.51 -12.78 3.78
C ALA A 106 -8.39 -11.54 3.93
N ALA A 107 -9.52 -11.64 4.64
CA ALA A 107 -10.40 -10.47 4.83
C ALA A 107 -9.67 -9.26 5.47
N ALA A 108 -8.68 -9.53 6.33
CA ALA A 108 -7.85 -8.54 6.98
C ALA A 108 -6.97 -7.70 6.03
N SER A 109 -6.68 -8.15 4.81
CA SER A 109 -5.86 -7.42 3.85
C SER A 109 -6.63 -6.40 3.00
N THR A 110 -7.96 -6.43 3.04
CA THR A 110 -8.81 -5.56 2.19
C THR A 110 -8.55 -4.06 2.40
N GLY A 111 -8.40 -3.61 3.66
CA GLY A 111 -8.06 -2.21 3.95
C GLY A 111 -6.73 -1.77 3.36
N LEU A 112 -5.68 -2.61 3.51
CA LEU A 112 -4.37 -2.34 2.93
C LEU A 112 -4.39 -2.35 1.40
N PHE A 113 -5.21 -3.22 0.80
CA PHE A 113 -5.39 -3.27 -0.65
C PHE A 113 -6.04 -2.00 -1.19
N TYR A 114 -7.09 -1.50 -0.55
CA TYR A 114 -7.70 -0.24 -0.94
C TYR A 114 -6.75 0.94 -0.79
N TRP A 115 -5.99 0.98 0.31
CA TRP A 115 -4.97 2.01 0.52
C TRP A 115 -3.89 1.96 -0.56
N ALA A 116 -3.36 0.76 -0.88
CA ALA A 116 -2.33 0.60 -1.90
C ALA A 116 -2.82 1.04 -3.29
N LYS A 117 -4.06 0.68 -3.68
CA LYS A 117 -4.65 1.14 -4.95
C LYS A 117 -4.88 2.65 -4.97
N ALA A 118 -5.36 3.23 -3.88
CA ALA A 118 -5.56 4.67 -3.81
C ALA A 118 -4.22 5.41 -3.94
N MET A 119 -3.17 4.89 -3.28
CA MET A 119 -1.83 5.46 -3.33
C MET A 119 -1.25 5.42 -4.73
N THR A 120 -1.26 4.27 -5.41
CA THR A 120 -0.70 4.15 -6.76
C THR A 120 -1.43 5.03 -7.76
N GLN A 121 -2.77 5.07 -7.71
CA GLN A 121 -3.58 5.97 -8.53
C GLN A 121 -3.26 7.44 -8.28
N ALA A 122 -3.10 7.83 -7.01
CA ALA A 122 -2.78 9.21 -6.68
C ALA A 122 -1.39 9.61 -7.21
N VAL A 123 -0.38 8.74 -7.07
CA VAL A 123 0.98 8.99 -7.58
C VAL A 123 0.98 9.17 -9.09
N GLU A 124 0.25 8.34 -9.84
CA GLU A 124 0.15 8.44 -11.30
C GLU A 124 -0.40 9.81 -11.74
N HIS A 125 -1.52 10.24 -11.15
CA HIS A 125 -2.12 11.54 -11.47
C HIS A 125 -1.24 12.74 -11.07
N HIS A 126 -0.41 12.59 -10.03
CA HIS A 126 0.57 13.61 -9.66
C HIS A 126 1.74 13.67 -10.65
N GLY A 127 2.24 12.52 -11.11
CA GLY A 127 3.33 12.44 -12.09
C GLY A 127 2.97 13.04 -13.45
N GLU A 128 1.72 12.85 -13.91
CA GLU A 128 1.24 13.40 -15.18
C GLU A 128 1.15 14.94 -15.19
N SER A 129 0.97 15.58 -14.03
CA SER A 129 0.86 17.04 -13.92
C SER A 129 2.21 17.77 -13.93
N GLN A 130 3.34 17.06 -13.84
CA GLN A 130 4.69 17.65 -13.87
C GLN A 130 5.45 17.38 -15.18
N GLY A 131 4.84 16.64 -16.12
CA GLY A 131 5.44 16.21 -17.39
C GLY A 131 4.99 17.00 -18.62
N LYS A 132 4.52 18.25 -18.48
CA LYS A 132 4.20 19.14 -19.61
C LYS A 132 4.91 20.48 -19.49
#